data_AF-F0SXI7-F1
#
_entry.id   AF-F0SXI7-F1
#
_cell.length_a   1.000
_cell.length_b   1.000
_cell.length_c   1.000
_cell.angle_alpha   90.00
_cell.angle_beta   90.00
_cell.angle_gamma   90.00
#
_symmetry.space_group_name_H-M   'P 1'
#
loop_
_entity.id
_entity.type
_entity.pdbx_description
1 polymer ?
#
loop_
_entity_poly.entity_id
_entity_poly.type
_entity_poly.pdbx_seq_one_letter_code
_entity_poly.pdbx_strand_id
1 'polypeptide(L)' 'MYYKITVDNGHFPLVRDCSTAHEAFGCIEELSTGLLHNLPFDMDGIMENLMRMKNNDLSKTRVHGYTIERMEGEI' A
#
# COMPACT_ATOMS: atom_id res chain seq x y z
N MET A 1 14.40 2.84 -3.90
CA MET A 1 12.94 2.94 -4.12
C MET A 1 12.26 2.21 -2.99
N TYR A 2 11.13 2.73 -2.53
CA TYR A 2 10.29 2.10 -1.51
C TYR A 2 8.82 2.44 -1.74
N TYR A 3 7.95 1.78 -0.98
CA TYR A 3 6.51 1.96 -1.00
C TYR A 3 6.08 2.57 0.31
N LYS A 4 5.43 3.73 0.25
CA LYS A 4 4.83 4.38 1.40
C LYS A 4 3.34 4.09 1.40
N ILE A 5 2.88 3.35 2.39
CA ILE A 5 1.47 3.04 2.60
C ILE A 5 0.94 3.98 3.68
N THR A 6 -0.06 4.79 3.34
CA THR A 6 -0.75 5.67 4.28
C THR A 6 -2.18 5.18 4.46
N VAL A 7 -2.53 4.75 5.67
CA VAL A 7 -3.86 4.29 6.03
C VAL A 7 -4.64 5.42 6.66
N ASP A 8 -5.86 5.63 6.18
CA ASP A 8 -6.80 6.59 6.73
C ASP A 8 -7.40 6.01 8.01
N ASN A 9 -6.91 6.50 9.15
CA ASN A 9 -7.32 6.08 10.50
C ASN A 9 -7.83 7.27 11.31
N GLY A 10 -8.76 8.03 10.70
CA GLY A 10 -9.33 9.23 11.30
C GLY A 10 -8.30 10.35 11.43
N HIS A 11 -8.09 10.85 12.65
CA HIS A 11 -7.17 11.98 12.88
C HIS A 11 -5.69 11.59 12.91
N PHE A 12 -5.36 10.30 12.97
CA PHE A 12 -3.99 9.81 13.11
C PHE A 12 -3.69 8.79 12.01
N PRO A 13 -3.31 9.24 10.80
CA PRO A 13 -3.00 8.32 9.70
C PRO A 13 -1.81 7.44 10.07
N LEU A 14 -1.95 6.13 9.83
CA LEU A 14 -0.85 5.19 10.01
C LEU A 14 -0.01 5.18 8.73
N VAL A 15 1.30 5.37 8.87
CA VAL A 15 2.24 5.34 7.76
C VAL A 15 3.16 4.13 7.92
N ARG A 16 3.34 3.36 6.86
CA ARG A 16 4.23 2.20 6.77
C ARG A 16 5.11 2.36 5.53
N ASP A 17 6.42 2.28 5.71
CA ASP A 17 7.38 2.26 4.61
C ASP A 17 7.84 0.81 4.36
N CYS A 18 7.82 0.39 3.09
CA CYS A 18 8.14 -0.98 2.67
C CYS A 18 9.19 -0.95 1.57
N SER A 19 10.25 -1.75 1.70
CA SER A 19 11.40 -1.75 0.79
C SER A 19 11.08 -2.44 -0.53
N THR A 20 10.14 -3.38 -0.52
CA THR A 20 9.80 -4.20 -1.70
C THR A 20 8.30 -4.24 -1.94
N ALA A 21 7.91 -4.56 -3.18
CA ALA A 21 6.51 -4.80 -3.52
C ALA A 21 5.92 -5.98 -2.71
N HIS A 22 6.74 -6.98 -2.38
CA HIS A 22 6.31 -8.11 -1.57
C HIS A 22 6.03 -7.69 -0.12
N GLU A 23 6.90 -6.88 0.49
CA GLU A 23 6.65 -6.30 1.82
C GLU A 23 5.42 -5.39 1.82
N ALA A 24 5.25 -4.58 0.78
CA ALA A 24 4.08 -3.72 0.63
C ALA A 24 2.79 -4.54 0.55
N PHE A 25 2.80 -5.65 -0.19
CA PHE A 25 1.67 -6.57 -0.27
C PHE A 25 1.36 -7.22 1.09
N GLY A 26 2.38 -7.72 1.78
CA GLY A 26 2.23 -8.29 3.12
C GLY A 26 1.69 -7.28 4.14
N CYS A 27 2.13 -6.02 4.09
CA CYS A 27 1.56 -4.97 4.93
C CYS A 27 0.08 -4.74 4.65
N ILE A 28 -0.35 -4.85 3.39
CA ILE A 28 -1.77 -4.73 3.03
C ILE A 28 -2.57 -5.94 3.51
N GLU A 29 -2.03 -7.15 3.45
CA GLU A 29 -2.65 -8.36 4.05
C GLU A 29 -2.83 -8.22 5.57
N GLU A 30 -1.83 -7.70 6.28
CA GLU A 30 -1.94 -7.42 7.71
C GLU A 30 -3.02 -6.38 8.00
N LEU A 31 -3.08 -5.31 7.18
CA LEU A 31 -4.08 -4.26 7.33
C LEU A 31 -5.50 -4.76 7.01
N SER A 32 -5.65 -5.61 5.99
CA SER A 32 -6.94 -6.15 5.57
C SER A 32 -7.52 -7.12 6.59
N THR A 33 -6.68 -7.84 7.34
CA THR A 33 -7.12 -8.71 8.44
C THR A 33 -7.30 -7.96 9.76
N GLY A 34 -6.66 -6.80 9.91
CA GLY A 34 -6.69 -5.95 11.09
C GLY A 34 -7.53 -4.69 10.93
N LEU A 35 -6.86 -3.54 10.80
CA LEU A 35 -7.47 -2.20 10.87
C LEU A 35 -8.57 -1.96 9.82
N LEU A 36 -8.45 -2.60 8.66
CA LEU A 36 -9.33 -2.41 7.51
C LEU A 36 -10.24 -3.62 7.25
N HIS A 37 -10.42 -4.53 8.21
CA HIS A 37 -11.21 -5.77 8.06
C HIS A 37 -12.65 -5.60 7.55
N ASN A 38 -13.24 -4.43 7.73
CA ASN A 38 -14.61 -4.14 7.26
C ASN A 38 -14.65 -3.57 5.83
N LEU A 39 -13.51 -3.33 5.19
CA LEU A 39 -13.44 -2.80 3.84
C LEU A 39 -13.27 -3.95 2.82
N PRO A 40 -13.89 -3.85 1.64
CA PRO A 40 -13.65 -4.82 0.58
C PRO A 40 -12.22 -4.67 0.03
N PHE A 41 -11.45 -5.76 0.02
CA PHE A 41 -10.11 -5.82 -0.56
C PHE A 41 -10.11 -6.63 -1.85
N ASP A 42 -9.67 -5.99 -2.93
CA ASP A 42 -9.29 -6.66 -4.17
C ASP A 42 -7.78 -6.92 -4.16
N MET A 43 -7.38 -8.07 -3.61
CA MET A 43 -5.96 -8.42 -3.45
C MET A 43 -5.25 -8.59 -4.79
N ASP A 44 -5.94 -9.10 -5.82
CA ASP A 44 -5.38 -9.25 -7.16
C ASP A 44 -5.11 -7.89 -7.79
N GLY A 45 -6.07 -6.95 -7.72
CA GLY A 45 -5.89 -5.59 -8.19
C GLY A 45 -4.81 -4.81 -7.44
N ILE A 46 -4.62 -5.11 -6.15
CA ILE A 46 -3.53 -4.54 -5.35
C ILE A 46 -2.18 -5.06 -5.82
N MET A 47 -2.06 -6.38 -6.02
CA MET A 47 -0.83 -6.98 -6.53
C MET A 47 -0.49 -6.45 -7.94
N GLU A 48 -1.48 -6.31 -8.81
CA GLU A 48 -1.31 -5.70 -10.12
C GLU A 48 -0.77 -4.27 -10.02
N ASN A 49 -1.38 -3.44 -9.17
CA ASN A 49 -0.93 -2.05 -8.96
C ASN A 49 0.50 -1.98 -8.42
N LEU A 50 0.88 -2.86 -7.48
CA LEU A 50 2.24 -2.93 -6.94
C LEU A 50 3.24 -3.35 -8.03
N MET A 51 2.87 -4.27 -8.92
CA MET A 51 3.71 -4.66 -10.05
C MET A 51 3.88 -3.54 -11.08
N ARG A 52 2.81 -2.80 -11.39
CA ARG A 52 2.88 -1.59 -12.21
C ARG A 52 3.77 -0.52 -11.58
N MET A 53 3.69 -0.35 -10.27
CA MET A 53 4.58 0.55 -9.53
C MET A 53 6.04 0.10 -9.62
N LYS A 54 6.32 -1.19 -9.40
CA LYS A 54 7.66 -1.77 -9.55
C LYS A 54 8.26 -1.51 -10.94
N ASN A 55 7.42 -1.56 -11.98
CA ASN A 55 7.81 -1.30 -13.36
C ASN A 55 7.84 0.19 -13.73
N ASN A 56 7.59 1.10 -12.77
CA ASN A 56 7.54 2.54 -12.96
C ASN A 56 6.37 3.02 -13.87
N ASP A 57 5.35 2.19 -14.05
CA ASP A 57 4.13 2.51 -14.82
C ASP A 57 3.04 3.19 -13.98
N LEU A 58 3.21 3.19 -12.66
CA LEU A 58 2.32 3.78 -11.68
C LEU A 58 3.13 4.38 -10.52
N SER A 59 2.85 5.60 -10.12
CA SER A 59 3.55 6.25 -8.99
C SER A 59 2.73 6.26 -7.71
N LYS A 60 1.40 6.18 -7.81
CA LYS A 60 0.47 6.26 -6.70
C LYS A 60 -0.84 5.56 -7.02
N THR A 61 -1.41 4.87 -6.04
CA THR A 61 -2.79 4.39 -6.09
C THR A 61 -3.49 4.72 -4.78
N ARG A 62 -4.79 5.01 -4.87
CA ARG A 62 -5.64 5.25 -3.71
C ARG A 62 -6.79 4.27 -3.76
N VAL A 63 -6.93 3.49 -2.70
CA VAL A 63 -8.05 2.59 -2.47
C VAL A 63 -8.81 3.13 -1.26
N HIS A 64 -10.08 2.75 -1.09
CA HIS A 64 -10.84 3.20 0.07
C HIS A 64 -10.13 2.73 1.36
N GLY A 65 -9.78 3.68 2.24
CA GLY A 65 -9.08 3.41 3.50
C GLY A 65 -7.54 3.48 3.45
N TYR A 66 -6.89 3.48 2.29
CA TYR A 66 -5.43 3.64 2.23
C TYR A 66 -4.90 4.14 0.87
N THR A 67 -3.66 4.61 0.89
CA THR A 67 -2.92 5.07 -0.29
C THR A 67 -1.57 4.36 -0.33
N ILE A 68 -1.14 3.94 -1.52
CA ILE A 68 0.22 3.43 -1.75
C ILE A 68 0.91 4.40 -2.69
N GLU A 69 2.11 4.83 -2.32
CA GLU A 69 2.97 5.69 -3.12
C GLU A 69 4.31 5.01 -3.34
N ARG A 70 4.79 5.01 -4.59
CA ARG A 70 6.16 4.63 -4.91
C ARG A 70 7.05 5.85 -4.76
N MET A 71 8.09 5.71 -3.96
CA MET A 71 9.05 6.75 -3.62
C MET A 71 10.45 6.36 -4.12
N GLU A 72 11.22 7.36 -4.54
CA GLU A 72 12.66 7.21 -4.82
C GLU A 72 13.47 7.62 -3.60
N GLY A 73 14.49 6.84 -3.23
CA GLY A 73 15.30 7.05 -2.03
C GLY A 73 15.54 5.78 -1.20
N GLU A 74 16.20 6.00 -0.05
CA GLU A 74 16.42 5.04 1.04
C GLU A 74 15.30 5.18 2.10
N ILE A 75 15.02 4.09 2.84
CA ILE A 75 14.05 4.05 3.95
C ILE A 75 14.78 4.32 5.25
#